data_AF-A0A416RG15-F1
#
_entry.id   AF-A0A416RG15-F1
#
_cell.length_a   1.000
_cell.length_b   1.000
_cell.length_c   1.000
_cell.angle_alpha   90.00
_cell.angle_beta   90.00
_cell.angle_gamma   90.00
#
_symmetry.space_group_name_H-M   'P 1'
#
loop_
_entity.id
_entity.type
_entity.pdbx_description
1 polymer ?
#
loop_
_entity_poly.entity_id
_entity_poly.type
_entity_poly.pdbx_seq_one_letter_code
_entity_poly.pdbx_strand_id
1 'polypeptide(L)'
;MKKNKRKILGILAALLVLAGVVDATGGKLAQPEHQGPENDTWIGYFLAWEPLPGEWEEIPRKGEGWVEYGSETMNVTGLGSVSFPREILIAQYNEGEGFTFRGMEGYGAFLAQVKQEDGSVFLSGNQLMDASTNVGDTKNSVSGTVYYGLPLGETEWPAGEPDYAWRAYEVFQMPDGTVYLDGSGNSYGNAGGMTIKSERTSTETINGETTSVSMSVEVHFEAVSRLQEVHIKEFDASDRMIEETVFSTDALGDEAAVILAQDTSWLVVEEYSQDGTVTRTVYDARAIEETGEQYHTLVVLDDQGMGSGHTLYLKGADGA
;
A
#
# COMPACT_ATOMS: atom_id res chain seq x y z
N MET A 1 -39.33 4.43 -28.89
CA MET A 1 -40.11 3.53 -28.01
C MET A 1 -39.18 2.48 -27.42
N LYS A 2 -39.14 2.44 -26.08
CA LYS A 2 -38.66 1.37 -25.16
C LYS A 2 -37.22 0.88 -25.36
N LYS A 3 -36.24 1.43 -24.61
CA LYS A 3 -35.86 1.05 -23.22
C LYS A 3 -35.62 -0.47 -23.08
N ASN A 4 -34.35 -0.88 -23.11
CA ASN A 4 -33.87 -1.98 -22.29
C ASN A 4 -32.73 -1.45 -21.42
N LYS A 5 -33.14 -1.02 -20.23
CA LYS A 5 -32.31 -0.53 -19.15
C LYS A 5 -31.50 -1.68 -18.54
N ARG A 6 -30.23 -1.40 -18.25
CA ARG A 6 -29.48 -1.74 -17.03
C ARG A 6 -29.97 -3.00 -16.29
N LYS A 7 -29.27 -4.11 -16.50
CA LYS A 7 -29.09 -5.15 -15.48
C LYS A 7 -27.66 -5.04 -14.95
N ILE A 8 -27.41 -3.97 -14.19
CA ILE A 8 -26.36 -3.97 -13.17
C ILE A 8 -26.98 -4.78 -12.04
N LEU A 9 -26.73 -6.09 -12.07
CA LEU A 9 -27.14 -6.98 -10.99
C LEU A 9 -26.08 -6.79 -9.90
N GLY A 10 -26.49 -6.15 -8.82
CA GLY A 10 -25.65 -5.90 -7.66
C GLY A 10 -25.00 -7.19 -7.19
N ILE A 11 -23.67 -7.19 -7.22
CA ILE A 11 -22.87 -8.14 -6.46
C ILE A 11 -23.02 -7.71 -5.02
N LEU A 12 -23.93 -8.40 -4.34
CA LEU A 12 -24.05 -8.45 -2.90
C LEU A 12 -22.73 -9.04 -2.40
N ALA A 13 -21.72 -8.20 -2.13
CA ALA A 13 -20.59 -8.61 -1.32
C ALA A 13 -21.16 -8.86 0.07
N ALA A 14 -21.40 -10.13 0.38
CA ALA A 14 -21.76 -10.58 1.72
C ALA A 14 -20.53 -10.43 2.62
N LEU A 15 -20.16 -9.18 2.92
CA LEU A 15 -19.18 -8.83 3.94
C LEU A 15 -19.88 -8.86 5.31
N LEU A 16 -20.20 -10.07 5.77
CA LEU A 16 -20.47 -10.32 7.17
C LEU A 16 -19.16 -10.70 7.84
N VAL A 17 -18.45 -9.69 8.35
CA VAL A 17 -17.59 -9.88 9.53
C VAL A 17 -18.01 -8.84 10.57
N LEU A 18 -18.97 -9.25 11.41
CA LEU A 18 -19.02 -9.02 12.86
C LEU A 18 -19.12 -7.59 13.36
N ALA A 19 -20.23 -6.93 13.04
CA ALA A 19 -20.73 -5.83 13.87
C ALA A 19 -21.65 -6.39 14.96
N GLY A 20 -21.23 -6.28 16.22
CA GLY A 20 -22.09 -6.58 17.38
C GLY A 20 -23.37 -5.75 17.31
N VAL A 21 -24.52 -6.42 17.22
CA VAL A 21 -25.84 -5.79 17.30
C VAL A 21 -26.06 -5.34 18.74
N VAL A 22 -25.83 -4.05 19.03
CA VAL A 22 -26.34 -3.44 20.26
C VAL A 22 -27.79 -3.04 20.01
N ASP A 23 -28.69 -3.80 20.63
CA ASP A 23 -30.13 -3.61 20.54
C ASP A 23 -30.52 -2.22 21.10
N ALA A 24 -31.17 -1.42 20.25
CA ALA A 24 -31.59 -0.07 20.59
C ALA A 24 -32.85 -0.10 21.47
N THR A 25 -32.66 -0.04 22.79
CA THR A 25 -33.69 0.46 23.70
C THR A 25 -33.18 1.72 24.38
N GLY A 26 -33.89 2.81 24.14
CA GLY A 26 -33.49 4.17 24.48
C GLY A 26 -33.21 4.36 25.97
N GLY A 27 -31.97 4.73 26.26
CA GLY A 27 -31.51 5.33 27.50
C GLY A 27 -30.17 5.98 27.23
N LYS A 28 -30.00 7.26 27.59
CA LYS A 28 -28.67 7.90 27.62
C LYS A 28 -27.82 7.13 28.64
N LEU A 29 -27.04 6.18 28.17
CA LEU A 29 -26.13 5.36 28.96
C LEU A 29 -24.72 5.59 28.44
N ALA A 30 -23.77 5.52 29.38
CA ALA A 30 -22.36 5.82 29.24
C ALA A 30 -21.74 5.26 27.95
N GLN A 31 -20.69 5.93 27.46
CA GLN A 31 -19.77 5.36 26.46
C GLN A 31 -19.50 3.89 26.84
N PRO A 32 -19.69 2.94 25.92
CA PRO A 32 -19.46 1.53 26.25
C PRO A 32 -18.03 1.39 26.80
N GLU A 33 -17.90 0.74 27.95
CA GLU A 33 -16.61 0.27 28.44
C GLU A 33 -15.98 -0.52 27.28
N HIS A 34 -14.85 -0.01 26.81
CA HIS A 34 -14.18 -0.49 25.61
C HIS A 34 -13.82 -1.97 25.82
N GLN A 35 -14.36 -2.84 24.97
CA GLN A 35 -14.01 -4.27 24.94
C GLN A 35 -12.54 -4.35 24.51
N GLY A 36 -11.74 -5.20 25.15
CA GLY A 36 -10.30 -5.22 24.96
C GLY A 36 -9.87 -5.68 23.57
N PRO A 37 -8.55 -5.80 23.36
CA PRO A 37 -7.99 -6.11 22.04
C PRO A 37 -8.35 -7.49 21.49
N GLU A 38 -8.96 -8.35 22.30
CA GLU A 38 -9.45 -9.68 21.92
C GLU A 38 -10.45 -9.69 20.76
N ASN A 39 -11.14 -8.58 20.50
CA ASN A 39 -12.14 -8.46 19.44
C ASN A 39 -11.63 -7.73 18.20
N ASP A 40 -10.38 -7.26 18.22
CA ASP A 40 -9.79 -6.53 17.11
C ASP A 40 -9.29 -7.49 16.04
N THR A 41 -9.60 -7.20 14.78
CA THR A 41 -9.24 -8.09 13.66
C THR A 41 -7.93 -7.63 13.06
N TRP A 42 -6.93 -8.52 12.98
CA TRP A 42 -5.74 -8.28 12.17
C TRP A 42 -6.12 -8.22 10.69
N ILE A 43 -5.73 -7.14 10.02
CA ILE A 43 -6.10 -6.87 8.62
C ILE A 43 -4.90 -6.74 7.68
N GLY A 44 -3.66 -6.80 8.19
CA GLY A 44 -2.45 -6.85 7.38
C GLY A 44 -1.30 -6.08 8.00
N TYR A 45 -0.46 -5.46 7.15
CA TYR A 45 0.72 -4.72 7.59
C TYR A 45 0.72 -3.28 7.10
N PHE A 46 1.26 -2.37 7.89
CA PHE A 46 1.76 -1.08 7.41
C PHE A 46 3.28 -1.17 7.34
N LEU A 47 3.84 -0.92 6.16
CA LEU A 47 5.26 -1.01 5.88
C LEU A 47 5.86 0.38 6.01
N ALA A 48 6.57 0.64 7.11
CA ALA A 48 7.25 1.91 7.32
C ALA A 48 8.72 1.80 6.90
N TRP A 49 9.22 2.81 6.19
CA TRP A 49 10.65 2.95 5.91
C TRP A 49 11.27 3.77 7.04
N GLU A 50 12.01 3.12 7.93
CA GLU A 50 12.49 3.75 9.17
C GLU A 50 14.02 3.67 9.27
N PRO A 51 14.66 4.69 9.85
CA PRO A 51 16.08 4.60 10.17
C PRO A 51 16.29 3.49 11.19
N LEU A 52 17.29 2.64 10.95
CA LEU A 52 17.73 1.71 11.96
C LEU A 52 18.56 2.47 12.99
N PRO A 53 18.22 2.39 14.29
CA PRO A 53 19.01 3.03 15.33
C PRO A 53 20.43 2.46 15.29
N GLY A 54 21.44 3.32 15.36
CA GLY A 54 22.81 2.85 15.55
C GLY A 54 22.96 2.06 16.85
N GLU A 55 24.05 1.28 16.98
CA GLU A 55 24.39 0.72 18.28
C GLU A 55 24.38 1.84 19.33
N TRP A 56 23.60 1.66 20.40
CA TRP A 56 23.45 2.60 21.52
C TRP A 56 22.52 3.81 21.31
N GLU A 57 21.86 3.95 20.16
CA GLU A 57 20.79 4.94 20.01
C GLU A 57 19.49 4.47 20.67
N GLU A 58 18.86 5.37 21.43
CA GLU A 58 17.53 5.12 21.95
C GLU A 58 16.55 5.10 20.78
N ILE A 59 15.90 3.96 20.55
CA ILE A 59 14.69 3.90 19.75
C ILE A 59 13.69 4.82 20.46
N PRO A 60 13.29 5.96 19.88
CA PRO A 60 12.30 6.80 20.51
C PRO A 60 11.05 5.96 20.73
N ARG A 61 10.66 5.80 22.00
CA ARG A 61 9.36 5.20 22.33
C ARG A 61 8.30 6.06 21.65
N LYS A 62 7.44 5.40 20.87
CA LYS A 62 6.09 5.83 20.45
C LYS A 62 5.93 7.35 20.39
N GLY A 63 6.16 7.90 19.19
CA GLY A 63 6.18 9.34 18.92
C GLY A 63 4.82 10.05 19.10
N GLU A 64 4.66 11.21 18.46
CA GLU A 64 3.40 11.95 18.53
C GLU A 64 2.22 11.15 17.94
N GLY A 65 1.07 11.16 18.63
CA GLY A 65 -0.18 10.57 18.14
C GLY A 65 -0.52 9.18 18.67
N TRP A 66 0.39 8.55 19.42
CA TRP A 66 0.09 7.33 20.15
C TRP A 66 -0.86 7.61 21.32
N VAL A 67 -1.84 6.74 21.51
CA VAL A 67 -2.84 6.85 22.58
C VAL A 67 -2.93 5.56 23.37
N GLU A 68 -3.16 5.65 24.67
CA GLU A 68 -3.36 4.49 25.55
C GLU A 68 -4.62 3.71 25.13
N TYR A 69 -4.47 2.40 25.06
CA TYR A 69 -5.46 1.44 24.59
C TYR A 69 -5.46 0.19 25.45
N GLY A 70 -5.99 0.33 26.67
CA GLY A 70 -6.03 -0.75 27.65
C GLY A 70 -4.65 -1.12 28.16
N SER A 71 -4.51 -2.35 28.65
CA SER A 71 -3.27 -2.84 29.25
C SER A 71 -2.97 -4.27 28.86
N GLU A 72 -1.71 -4.57 28.58
CA GLU A 72 -1.21 -5.93 28.40
C GLU A 72 -0.65 -6.46 29.70
N THR A 73 -0.92 -7.72 30.02
CA THR A 73 -0.40 -8.36 31.22
C THR A 73 0.72 -9.34 30.87
N MET A 74 1.92 -9.10 31.38
CA MET A 74 3.08 -9.97 31.20
C MET A 74 3.45 -10.68 32.49
N ASN A 75 3.73 -11.98 32.39
CA ASN A 75 4.27 -12.75 33.52
C ASN A 75 5.79 -12.58 33.56
N VAL A 76 6.27 -11.84 34.56
CA VAL A 76 7.71 -11.60 34.75
C VAL A 76 8.23 -12.56 35.82
N THR A 77 9.19 -13.40 35.44
CA THR A 77 9.83 -14.37 36.34
C THR A 77 10.33 -13.69 37.61
N GLY A 78 9.80 -14.09 38.76
CA GLY A 78 10.18 -13.55 40.08
C GLY A 78 9.41 -12.31 40.55
N LEU A 79 8.62 -11.67 39.68
CA LEU A 79 7.78 -10.49 40.01
C LEU A 79 6.28 -10.77 39.90
N GLY A 80 5.90 -11.89 39.28
CA GLY A 80 4.49 -12.25 39.06
C GLY A 80 3.92 -11.55 37.84
N SER A 81 2.60 -11.38 37.84
CA SER A 81 1.85 -10.78 36.74
C SER A 81 1.93 -9.25 36.82
N VAL A 82 2.51 -8.61 35.80
CA VAL A 82 2.66 -7.15 35.72
C VAL A 82 1.88 -6.63 34.52
N SER A 83 1.06 -5.61 34.73
CA SER A 83 0.26 -4.96 33.68
C SER A 83 0.96 -3.70 33.18
N PHE A 84 1.06 -3.56 31.87
CA PHE A 84 1.65 -2.42 31.18
C PHE A 84 0.60 -1.79 30.27
N PRO A 85 0.49 -0.45 30.21
CA PRO A 85 -0.38 0.21 29.24
C PRO A 85 -0.02 -0.22 27.82
N ARG A 86 -1.01 -0.63 27.03
CA ARG A 86 -0.85 -0.80 25.59
C ARG A 86 -1.14 0.56 24.96
N GLU A 87 -0.40 0.91 23.92
CA GLU A 87 -0.62 2.16 23.19
C GLU A 87 -0.74 1.83 21.71
N ILE A 88 -1.61 2.55 21.01
CA ILE A 88 -1.90 2.38 19.59
C ILE A 88 -1.71 3.70 18.84
N LEU A 89 -1.44 3.60 17.54
CA LEU A 89 -1.48 4.72 16.62
C LEU A 89 -2.65 4.53 15.66
N ILE A 90 -3.62 5.43 15.71
CA ILE A 90 -4.83 5.37 14.90
C ILE A 90 -4.55 5.91 13.50
N ALA A 91 -4.98 5.18 12.47
CA ALA A 91 -4.84 5.57 11.08
C ALA A 91 -5.86 6.66 10.71
N GLN A 92 -5.48 7.53 9.78
CA GLN A 92 -6.38 8.48 9.13
C GLN A 92 -6.66 8.01 7.71
N TYR A 93 -7.92 8.05 7.29
CA TYR A 93 -8.31 7.73 5.91
C TYR A 93 -8.63 9.01 5.15
N ASN A 94 -7.94 9.22 4.04
CA ASN A 94 -8.21 10.28 3.08
C ASN A 94 -8.57 9.66 1.72
N GLU A 95 -9.62 10.17 1.08
CA GLU A 95 -9.96 9.76 -0.28
C GLU A 95 -8.82 10.19 -1.23
N GLY A 96 -8.36 9.26 -2.08
CA GLY A 96 -7.22 9.49 -2.98
C GLY A 96 -5.85 9.07 -2.41
N GLU A 97 -5.58 9.35 -1.13
CA GLU A 97 -4.29 9.00 -0.49
C GLU A 97 -4.34 7.63 0.21
N GLY A 98 -5.52 7.20 0.67
CA GLY A 98 -5.69 5.97 1.43
C GLY A 98 -5.47 6.17 2.92
N PHE A 99 -4.91 5.16 3.59
CA PHE A 99 -4.65 5.21 5.02
C PHE A 99 -3.25 5.74 5.30
N THR A 100 -3.13 6.64 6.27
CA THR A 100 -1.85 7.16 6.76
C THR A 100 -1.76 7.04 8.28
N PHE A 101 -0.55 6.84 8.79
CA PHE A 101 -0.26 6.84 10.22
C PHE A 101 0.59 8.08 10.53
N ARG A 102 0.11 8.90 11.47
CA ARG A 102 0.74 10.18 11.75
C ARG A 102 2.22 9.98 12.16
N GLY A 103 3.11 10.70 11.48
CA GLY A 103 4.55 10.65 11.76
C GLY A 103 5.25 9.40 11.23
N MET A 104 4.60 8.63 10.35
CA MET A 104 5.19 7.46 9.68
C MET A 104 5.03 7.60 8.18
N GLU A 105 6.13 7.42 7.45
CA GLU A 105 6.13 7.30 6.00
C GLU A 105 6.17 5.82 5.61
N GLY A 106 5.34 5.44 4.66
CA GLY A 106 5.18 4.03 4.32
C GLY A 106 3.92 3.70 3.55
N TYR A 107 3.69 2.41 3.37
CA TYR A 107 2.64 1.85 2.53
C TYR A 107 1.79 0.83 3.27
N GLY A 108 0.47 0.91 3.10
CA GLY A 108 -0.47 -0.11 3.52
C GLY A 108 -0.38 -1.37 2.67
N ALA A 109 -0.29 -2.51 3.34
CA ALA A 109 -0.44 -3.86 2.81
C ALA A 109 -1.54 -4.58 3.62
N PHE A 110 -2.75 -4.01 3.60
CA PHE A 110 -3.90 -4.51 4.37
C PHE A 110 -5.23 -4.25 3.67
N LEU A 111 -6.32 -4.80 4.21
CA LEU A 111 -7.69 -4.47 3.78
C LEU A 111 -8.54 -4.09 4.99
N ALA A 112 -8.84 -2.80 5.11
CA ALA A 112 -9.76 -2.25 6.08
C ALA A 112 -11.13 -2.00 5.45
N GLN A 113 -12.18 -2.21 6.24
CA GLN A 113 -13.54 -1.80 5.88
C GLN A 113 -13.74 -0.31 6.17
N VAL A 114 -14.09 0.46 5.15
CA VAL A 114 -14.38 1.90 5.27
C VAL A 114 -15.88 2.11 5.10
N LYS A 115 -16.52 2.65 6.14
CA LYS A 115 -17.94 3.02 6.13
C LYS A 115 -18.10 4.42 5.54
N GLN A 116 -18.97 4.55 4.54
CA GLN A 116 -19.36 5.83 3.96
C GLN A 116 -20.55 6.47 4.71
N GLU A 117 -20.79 7.76 4.50
CA GLU A 117 -21.92 8.48 5.10
C GLU A 117 -23.29 7.88 4.74
N ASP A 118 -23.40 7.27 3.55
CA ASP A 118 -24.61 6.60 3.07
C ASP A 118 -24.82 5.21 3.67
N GLY A 119 -23.89 4.76 4.54
CA GLY A 119 -23.90 3.46 5.20
C GLY A 119 -23.33 2.32 4.35
N SER A 120 -22.88 2.59 3.12
CA SER A 120 -22.17 1.59 2.32
C SER A 120 -20.76 1.35 2.86
N VAL A 121 -20.22 0.17 2.57
CA VAL A 121 -18.87 -0.24 2.98
C VAL A 121 -18.08 -0.63 1.75
N PHE A 122 -16.84 -0.15 1.67
CA PHE A 122 -15.84 -0.62 0.70
C PHE A 122 -14.56 -1.04 1.41
N LEU A 123 -13.70 -1.77 0.71
CA LEU A 123 -12.40 -2.20 1.22
C LEU A 123 -11.29 -1.32 0.65
N SER A 124 -10.35 -0.92 1.50
CA SER A 124 -9.21 -0.09 1.13
C SER A 124 -8.00 -0.41 2.01
N GLY A 125 -6.79 -0.06 1.57
CA GLY A 125 -5.57 -0.20 2.36
C GLY A 125 -4.40 -0.88 1.66
N ASN A 126 -4.56 -1.33 0.40
CA ASN A 126 -3.44 -1.80 -0.41
C ASN A 126 -2.86 -0.63 -1.21
N GLN A 127 -1.73 -0.10 -0.74
CA GLN A 127 -0.98 1.02 -1.33
C GLN A 127 0.34 0.53 -1.97
N LEU A 128 0.51 -0.78 -2.15
CA LEU A 128 1.70 -1.35 -2.76
C LEU A 128 1.78 -1.05 -4.26
N MET A 129 2.98 -1.05 -4.80
CA MET A 129 3.18 -1.07 -6.25
C MET A 129 2.88 -2.47 -6.81
N ASP A 130 2.51 -2.56 -8.10
CA ASP A 130 2.01 -3.79 -8.72
C ASP A 130 0.94 -4.51 -7.88
N ALA A 131 0.10 -3.70 -7.22
CA ALA A 131 -0.86 -4.19 -6.25
C ALA A 131 -1.88 -5.13 -6.90
N SER A 132 -2.10 -6.26 -6.24
CA SER A 132 -3.20 -7.16 -6.49
C SER A 132 -4.04 -7.30 -5.23
N THR A 133 -5.35 -7.15 -5.40
CA THR A 133 -6.32 -7.29 -4.32
C THR A 133 -7.36 -8.32 -4.72
N ASN A 134 -7.56 -9.33 -3.89
CA ASN A 134 -8.62 -10.30 -4.03
C ASN A 134 -9.58 -10.17 -2.84
N VAL A 135 -10.86 -10.05 -3.15
CA VAL A 135 -11.93 -10.03 -2.16
C VAL A 135 -12.85 -11.20 -2.47
N GLY A 136 -12.95 -12.13 -1.53
CA GLY A 136 -13.76 -13.34 -1.66
C GLY A 136 -14.59 -13.58 -0.41
N ASP A 137 -15.55 -14.49 -0.50
CA ASP A 137 -16.50 -14.76 0.59
C ASP A 137 -15.82 -15.30 1.86
N THR A 138 -14.74 -16.07 1.70
CA THR A 138 -14.01 -16.73 2.80
C THR A 138 -12.52 -16.43 2.82
N LYS A 139 -12.00 -15.75 1.80
CA LYS A 139 -10.59 -15.39 1.71
C LYS A 139 -10.44 -14.05 1.00
N ASN A 140 -9.74 -13.14 1.68
CA ASN A 140 -9.25 -11.90 1.15
C ASN A 140 -7.73 -11.96 1.04
N SER A 141 -7.16 -11.30 0.05
CA SER A 141 -5.71 -11.17 -0.03
C SER A 141 -5.27 -9.87 -0.65
N VAL A 142 -4.13 -9.37 -0.19
CA VAL A 142 -3.38 -8.30 -0.84
C VAL A 142 -1.98 -8.77 -1.15
N SER A 143 -1.48 -8.34 -2.30
CA SER A 143 -0.08 -8.48 -2.64
C SER A 143 0.41 -7.28 -3.43
N GLY A 144 1.73 -7.14 -3.49
CA GLY A 144 2.41 -6.14 -4.30
C GLY A 144 3.88 -6.05 -3.94
N THR A 145 4.50 -4.95 -4.38
CA THR A 145 5.92 -4.67 -4.23
C THR A 145 6.10 -3.34 -3.51
N VAL A 146 7.07 -3.26 -2.61
CA VAL A 146 7.69 -2.02 -2.18
C VAL A 146 9.08 -1.93 -2.78
N TYR A 147 9.37 -0.77 -3.38
CA TYR A 147 10.66 -0.50 -3.97
C TYR A 147 11.50 0.34 -3.02
N TYR A 148 12.79 0.06 -3.01
CA TYR A 148 13.75 0.83 -2.23
C TYR A 148 15.12 0.82 -2.91
N GLY A 149 16.02 1.70 -2.48
CA GLY A 149 17.36 1.77 -3.04
C GLY A 149 18.30 2.56 -2.15
N LEU A 150 19.46 2.93 -2.69
CA LEU A 150 20.44 3.71 -1.96
C LEU A 150 19.93 5.14 -1.71
N PRO A 151 20.20 5.71 -0.51
CA PRO A 151 20.00 7.13 -0.26
C PRO A 151 20.70 8.01 -1.30
N LEU A 152 20.21 9.23 -1.48
CA LEU A 152 20.75 10.15 -2.47
C LEU A 152 22.24 10.45 -2.18
N GLY A 153 23.08 10.25 -3.19
CA GLY A 153 24.53 10.48 -3.09
C GLY A 153 25.35 9.23 -2.76
N GLU A 154 24.70 8.14 -2.34
CA GLU A 154 25.36 6.87 -2.09
C GLU A 154 25.47 6.03 -3.37
N THR A 155 26.56 5.28 -3.51
CA THR A 155 26.83 4.43 -4.69
C THR A 155 26.97 2.95 -4.34
N GLU A 156 27.11 2.62 -3.06
CA GLU A 156 27.24 1.24 -2.57
C GLU A 156 26.43 1.07 -1.29
N TRP A 157 25.88 -0.13 -1.10
CA TRP A 157 25.21 -0.47 0.17
C TRP A 157 26.26 -0.56 1.28
N PRO A 158 25.95 -0.11 2.51
CA PRO A 158 26.87 -0.23 3.62
C PRO A 158 27.23 -1.71 3.84
N ALA A 159 28.51 -1.99 4.08
CA ALA A 159 28.99 -3.33 4.38
C ALA A 159 28.53 -3.85 5.75
N GLY A 160 27.96 -2.97 6.58
CA GLY A 160 27.43 -3.26 7.92
C GLY A 160 25.89 -3.29 7.95
N GLU A 161 25.32 -2.88 9.08
CA GLU A 161 23.86 -2.72 9.18
C GLU A 161 23.40 -1.57 8.27
N PRO A 162 22.27 -1.73 7.56
CA PRO A 162 21.76 -0.66 6.73
C PRO A 162 21.27 0.48 7.60
N ASP A 163 21.42 1.73 7.14
CA ASP A 163 20.94 2.91 7.86
C ASP A 163 19.41 2.95 7.95
N TYR A 164 18.72 2.23 7.08
CA TYR A 164 17.27 2.12 7.01
C TYR A 164 16.80 0.68 6.86
N ALA A 165 15.61 0.38 7.37
CA ALA A 165 14.92 -0.89 7.17
C ALA A 165 13.42 -0.70 7.03
N TRP A 166 12.80 -1.68 6.35
CA TRP A 166 11.35 -1.78 6.34
C TRP A 166 10.85 -2.39 7.63
N ARG A 167 9.96 -1.72 8.33
CA ARG A 167 9.23 -2.27 9.47
C ARG A 167 7.79 -2.58 9.08
N ALA A 168 7.43 -3.86 9.16
CA ALA A 168 6.06 -4.31 8.90
C ALA A 168 5.28 -4.32 10.20
N TYR A 169 4.62 -3.20 10.51
CA TYR A 169 3.75 -3.06 11.67
C TYR A 169 2.45 -3.83 11.47
N GLU A 170 2.03 -4.60 12.46
CA GLU A 170 0.71 -5.24 12.41
C GLU A 170 -0.41 -4.19 12.49
N VAL A 171 -1.36 -4.29 11.57
CA VAL A 171 -2.52 -3.41 11.50
C VAL A 171 -3.77 -4.17 11.91
N PHE A 172 -4.58 -3.54 12.76
CA PHE A 172 -5.81 -4.06 13.29
C PHE A 172 -6.97 -3.13 12.98
N GLN A 173 -8.17 -3.70 12.91
CA GLN A 173 -9.42 -2.96 12.83
C GLN A 173 -10.35 -3.34 13.98
N MET A 174 -10.81 -2.33 14.72
CA MET A 174 -11.81 -2.46 15.78
C MET A 174 -13.20 -2.71 15.18
N PRO A 175 -14.15 -3.29 15.94
CA PRO A 175 -15.53 -3.50 15.48
C PRO A 175 -16.28 -2.23 15.06
N ASP A 176 -15.91 -1.06 15.61
CA ASP A 176 -16.50 0.22 15.22
C ASP A 176 -16.00 0.71 13.84
N GLY A 177 -14.89 0.16 13.34
CA GLY A 177 -14.24 0.48 12.08
C GLY A 177 -12.89 1.18 12.24
N THR A 178 -12.48 1.54 13.46
CA THR A 178 -11.20 2.22 13.72
C THR A 178 -10.02 1.34 13.34
N VAL A 179 -9.15 1.85 12.46
CA VAL A 179 -7.92 1.18 12.04
C VAL A 179 -6.75 1.70 12.86
N TYR A 180 -5.89 0.81 13.34
CA TYR A 180 -4.72 1.19 14.15
C TYR A 180 -3.56 0.19 14.03
N LEU A 181 -2.37 0.60 14.47
CA LEU A 181 -1.23 -0.27 14.75
C LEU A 181 -0.80 -0.13 16.22
N ASP A 182 -0.17 -1.15 16.80
CA ASP A 182 0.20 -1.17 18.23
C ASP A 182 1.72 -1.19 18.50
N GLY A 183 2.51 -1.16 17.41
CA GLY A 183 3.97 -1.18 17.44
C GLY A 183 4.57 -2.58 17.32
N SER A 184 3.73 -3.62 17.36
CA SER A 184 4.15 -4.99 17.03
C SER A 184 4.46 -5.12 15.54
N GLY A 185 5.32 -6.08 15.21
CA GLY A 185 5.80 -6.29 13.84
C GLY A 185 7.25 -6.74 13.82
N ASN A 186 7.74 -7.00 12.61
CA ASN A 186 9.14 -7.35 12.36
C ASN A 186 9.79 -6.28 11.48
N SER A 187 11.10 -6.17 11.59
CA SER A 187 11.93 -5.31 10.74
C SER A 187 12.72 -6.17 9.76
N TYR A 188 12.86 -5.67 8.54
CA TYR A 188 13.46 -6.34 7.41
C TYR A 188 14.47 -5.38 6.78
N GLY A 189 15.75 -5.71 6.93
CA GLY A 189 16.87 -4.98 6.32
C GLY A 189 17.84 -5.96 5.68
N ASN A 190 18.43 -5.55 4.56
CA ASN A 190 19.62 -6.07 3.85
C ASN A 190 19.48 -5.77 2.34
N ALA A 191 20.60 -5.67 1.64
CA ALA A 191 20.60 -5.54 0.19
C ALA A 191 20.06 -6.82 -0.47
N GLY A 192 18.93 -6.72 -1.19
CA GLY A 192 18.40 -7.79 -2.04
C GLY A 192 16.88 -7.92 -2.03
N GLY A 193 16.36 -8.72 -2.97
CA GLY A 193 14.94 -9.03 -3.04
C GLY A 193 14.49 -9.95 -1.90
N MET A 194 13.39 -9.60 -1.22
CA MET A 194 12.77 -10.42 -0.17
C MET A 194 11.27 -10.52 -0.39
N THR A 195 10.64 -11.61 0.09
CA THR A 195 9.18 -11.71 0.16
C THR A 195 8.75 -12.08 1.57
N ILE A 196 7.77 -11.36 2.12
CA ILE A 196 7.07 -11.79 3.34
C ILE A 196 5.68 -12.29 2.96
N LYS A 197 5.24 -13.37 3.60
CA LYS A 197 3.90 -13.93 3.44
C LYS A 197 3.28 -14.15 4.81
N SER A 198 2.01 -13.82 4.94
CA SER A 198 1.24 -14.08 6.16
C SER A 198 -0.21 -14.41 5.81
N GLU A 199 -0.81 -15.25 6.63
CA GLU A 199 -2.22 -15.60 6.53
C GLU A 199 -2.77 -15.79 7.94
N ARG A 200 -3.86 -15.09 8.28
CA ARG A 200 -4.60 -15.30 9.52
C ARG A 200 -6.06 -15.53 9.20
N THR A 201 -6.65 -16.50 9.88
CA THR A 201 -8.06 -16.84 9.73
C THR A 201 -8.80 -16.44 11.00
N SER A 202 -9.78 -15.55 10.87
CA SER A 202 -10.73 -15.27 11.93
C SER A 202 -11.91 -16.23 11.80
N THR A 203 -12.36 -16.78 12.91
CA THR A 203 -13.50 -17.70 12.96
C THR A 203 -14.42 -17.26 14.06
N GLU A 204 -15.70 -17.12 13.74
CA GLU A 204 -16.71 -16.79 14.73
C GLU A 204 -17.92 -17.72 14.60
N THR A 205 -18.53 -18.01 15.74
CA THR A 205 -19.69 -18.90 15.83
C THR A 205 -20.86 -18.13 16.43
N ILE A 206 -21.87 -17.83 15.60
CA ILE A 206 -23.12 -17.19 16.03
C ILE A 206 -24.23 -18.22 15.97
N ASN A 207 -24.97 -18.41 17.07
CA ASN A 207 -26.13 -19.31 17.12
C ASN A 207 -25.86 -20.75 16.64
N GLY A 208 -24.61 -21.23 16.77
CA GLY A 208 -24.18 -22.56 16.33
C GLY A 208 -23.76 -22.67 14.86
N GLU A 209 -23.82 -21.58 14.10
CA GLU A 209 -23.28 -21.46 12.76
C GLU A 209 -21.90 -20.81 12.81
N THR A 210 -20.90 -21.45 12.20
CA THR A 210 -19.51 -20.99 12.21
C THR A 210 -19.16 -20.41 10.85
N THR A 211 -18.66 -19.18 10.84
CA THR A 211 -18.09 -18.54 9.65
C THR A 211 -16.61 -18.27 9.87
N SER A 212 -15.80 -18.58 8.86
CA SER A 212 -14.37 -18.33 8.87
C SER A 212 -13.99 -17.47 7.67
N VAL A 213 -13.19 -16.43 7.91
CA VAL A 213 -12.65 -15.56 6.87
C VAL A 213 -11.14 -15.47 7.06
N SER A 214 -10.40 -15.74 5.99
CA SER A 214 -8.94 -15.65 5.96
C SER A 214 -8.50 -14.33 5.32
N MET A 215 -7.52 -13.67 5.94
CA MET A 215 -6.78 -12.57 5.33
C MET A 215 -5.37 -13.04 5.02
N SER A 216 -4.91 -12.82 3.78
CA SER A 216 -3.55 -13.15 3.34
C SER A 216 -2.83 -11.91 2.81
N VAL A 217 -1.56 -11.75 3.19
CA VAL A 217 -0.71 -10.64 2.78
C VAL A 217 0.57 -11.21 2.18
N GLU A 218 0.97 -10.71 1.01
CA GLU A 218 2.23 -11.06 0.36
C GLU A 218 2.93 -9.79 -0.15
N VAL A 219 4.07 -9.43 0.43
CA VAL A 219 4.82 -8.23 0.05
C VAL A 219 6.17 -8.64 -0.51
N HIS A 220 6.48 -8.14 -1.70
CA HIS A 220 7.80 -8.22 -2.30
C HIS A 220 8.56 -6.94 -2.00
N PHE A 221 9.82 -7.07 -1.61
CA PHE A 221 10.74 -5.97 -1.42
C PHE A 221 11.74 -6.04 -2.56
N GLU A 222 11.87 -4.97 -3.33
CA GLU A 222 12.75 -4.93 -4.49
C GLU A 222 13.71 -3.74 -4.41
N ALA A 223 15.00 -4.04 -4.46
CA ALA A 223 16.04 -3.04 -4.50
C ALA A 223 16.23 -2.57 -5.95
N VAL A 224 16.13 -1.27 -6.20
CA VAL A 224 16.29 -0.66 -7.53
C VAL A 224 17.37 0.41 -7.52
N SER A 225 17.94 0.64 -8.70
CA SER A 225 18.87 1.73 -8.97
C SER A 225 18.08 3.00 -9.25
N ARG A 226 18.58 4.15 -8.78
CA ARG A 226 17.90 5.44 -8.92
C ARG A 226 17.72 5.79 -10.39
N LEU A 227 16.48 5.98 -10.83
CA LEU A 227 16.16 6.51 -12.15
C LEU A 227 16.82 7.88 -12.33
N GLN A 228 17.36 8.16 -13.51
CA GLN A 228 17.98 9.44 -13.85
C GLN A 228 17.16 10.15 -14.95
N GLU A 229 16.89 9.43 -16.03
CA GLU A 229 16.22 9.96 -17.21
C GLU A 229 15.29 8.91 -17.80
N VAL A 230 14.19 9.37 -18.41
CA VAL A 230 13.26 8.56 -19.19
C VAL A 230 13.20 9.13 -20.60
N HIS A 231 13.53 8.28 -21.58
CA HIS A 231 13.49 8.64 -22.99
C HIS A 231 12.33 7.94 -23.68
N ILE A 232 11.49 8.69 -24.37
CA ILE A 232 10.41 8.18 -25.19
C ILE A 232 10.82 8.40 -26.65
N LYS A 233 11.10 7.31 -27.36
CA LYS A 233 11.48 7.36 -28.77
C LYS A 233 10.37 6.77 -29.62
N GLU A 234 9.85 7.60 -30.52
CA GLU A 234 8.75 7.25 -31.43
C GLU A 234 9.29 6.87 -32.80
N PHE A 235 8.73 5.82 -33.39
CA PHE A 235 9.17 5.24 -34.66
C PHE A 235 8.01 5.13 -35.63
N ASP A 236 8.29 5.45 -36.90
CA ASP A 236 7.34 5.24 -37.98
C ASP A 236 7.26 3.76 -38.40
N ALA A 237 6.35 3.45 -39.33
CA ALA A 237 6.15 2.10 -39.85
C ALA A 237 7.35 1.53 -40.64
N SER A 238 8.40 2.33 -40.88
CA SER A 238 9.66 1.93 -41.51
C SER A 238 10.82 1.84 -40.50
N ASP A 239 10.51 1.79 -39.20
CA ASP A 239 11.45 1.73 -38.08
C ASP A 239 12.43 2.91 -38.03
N ARG A 240 12.02 4.07 -38.55
CA ARG A 240 12.81 5.30 -38.43
C ARG A 240 12.31 6.07 -37.22
N MET A 241 13.23 6.45 -36.34
CA MET A 241 12.92 7.34 -35.23
C MET A 241 12.48 8.70 -35.79
N ILE A 242 11.31 9.16 -35.37
CA ILE A 242 10.70 10.41 -35.82
C ILE A 242 10.66 11.47 -34.72
N GLU A 243 10.61 11.06 -33.45
CA GLU A 243 10.57 11.96 -32.31
C GLU A 243 11.25 11.34 -31.08
N GLU A 244 11.81 12.18 -30.23
CA GLU A 244 12.36 11.81 -28.93
C GLU A 244 11.97 12.86 -27.89
N THR A 245 11.32 12.40 -26.81
CA THR A 245 11.05 13.20 -25.62
C THR A 245 11.87 12.67 -24.46
N VAL A 246 12.48 13.56 -23.68
CA VAL A 246 13.31 13.20 -22.52
C VAL A 246 12.76 13.87 -21.27
N PHE A 247 12.52 13.08 -20.22
CA PHE A 247 12.19 13.57 -18.89
C PHE A 247 13.36 13.29 -17.94
N SER A 248 13.81 14.31 -17.22
CA SER A 248 14.55 14.11 -15.97
C SER A 248 13.58 13.66 -14.87
N THR A 249 14.07 13.00 -13.82
CA THR A 249 13.22 12.61 -12.68
C THR A 249 12.45 13.77 -12.07
N ASP A 250 13.07 14.95 -11.95
CA ASP A 250 12.41 16.15 -11.39
C ASP A 250 11.25 16.67 -12.25
N ALA A 251 11.20 16.29 -13.53
CA ALA A 251 10.15 16.67 -14.47
C ALA A 251 9.00 15.63 -14.52
N LEU A 252 9.16 14.47 -13.89
CA LEU A 252 8.13 13.43 -13.76
C LEU A 252 7.16 13.78 -12.62
N GLY A 253 6.37 14.83 -12.82
CA GLY A 253 5.23 15.12 -11.94
C GLY A 253 4.05 14.17 -12.16
N ASP A 254 2.99 14.34 -11.37
CA ASP A 254 1.79 13.49 -11.38
C ASP A 254 1.04 13.45 -12.73
N GLU A 255 1.32 14.40 -13.64
CA GLU A 255 0.67 14.53 -14.95
C GLU A 255 1.66 14.42 -16.13
N ALA A 256 2.83 13.81 -15.93
CA ALA A 256 3.81 13.65 -17.01
C ALA A 256 3.19 12.87 -18.18
N ALA A 257 3.09 13.50 -19.35
CA ALA A 257 2.41 12.94 -20.51
C ALA A 257 3.17 13.20 -21.81
N VAL A 258 3.08 12.25 -22.73
CA VAL A 258 3.51 12.37 -24.12
C VAL A 258 2.31 12.17 -25.02
N ILE A 259 2.05 13.13 -25.91
CA ILE A 259 1.08 13.00 -26.98
C ILE A 259 1.85 12.51 -28.20
N LEU A 260 1.49 11.32 -28.70
CA LEU A 260 2.21 10.69 -29.80
C LEU A 260 2.05 11.51 -31.09
N ALA A 261 3.11 11.52 -31.90
CA ALA A 261 3.05 12.07 -33.23
C ALA A 261 2.11 11.25 -34.13
N GLN A 262 1.46 11.91 -35.09
CA GLN A 262 0.46 11.28 -35.96
C GLN A 262 1.00 10.11 -36.82
N ASP A 263 2.30 10.11 -37.11
CA ASP A 263 2.94 9.07 -37.94
C ASP A 263 3.61 7.97 -37.09
N THR A 264 3.44 7.98 -35.76
CA THR A 264 4.01 6.99 -34.85
C THR A 264 3.34 5.63 -35.04
N SER A 265 4.14 4.63 -35.40
CA SER A 265 3.70 3.24 -35.51
C SER A 265 3.97 2.44 -34.24
N TRP A 266 5.07 2.74 -33.55
CA TRP A 266 5.43 2.15 -32.27
C TRP A 266 6.41 3.08 -31.53
N LEU A 267 6.55 2.88 -30.22
CA LEU A 267 7.51 3.62 -29.41
C LEU A 267 8.23 2.71 -28.43
N VAL A 268 9.37 3.18 -27.95
CA VAL A 268 10.08 2.60 -26.81
C VAL A 268 10.22 3.65 -25.71
N VAL A 269 9.92 3.23 -24.49
CA VAL A 269 10.30 3.96 -23.29
C VAL A 269 11.58 3.33 -22.76
N GLU A 270 12.64 4.13 -22.65
CA GLU A 270 13.92 3.75 -22.08
C GLU A 270 14.11 4.42 -20.72
N GLU A 271 14.30 3.62 -19.68
CA GLU A 271 14.54 4.09 -18.30
C GLU A 271 16.03 3.95 -18.00
N TYR A 272 16.71 5.07 -17.81
CA TYR A 272 18.15 5.12 -17.54
C TYR A 272 18.39 5.24 -16.04
N SER A 273 19.02 4.22 -15.45
CA SER A 273 19.33 4.17 -14.03
C SER A 273 20.79 4.58 -13.74
N GLN A 274 21.04 5.01 -12.50
CA GLN A 274 22.32 5.55 -12.04
C GLN A 274 23.50 4.56 -12.17
N ASP A 275 23.24 3.27 -12.05
CA ASP A 275 24.19 2.16 -12.25
C ASP A 275 24.52 1.88 -13.72
N GLY A 276 23.91 2.62 -14.65
CA GLY A 276 24.07 2.46 -16.10
C GLY A 276 23.14 1.41 -16.71
N THR A 277 22.25 0.81 -15.92
CA THR A 277 21.20 -0.08 -16.42
C THR A 277 20.21 0.72 -17.28
N VAL A 278 19.76 0.12 -18.39
CA VAL A 278 18.72 0.71 -19.24
C VAL A 278 17.60 -0.31 -19.48
N THR A 279 16.45 -0.08 -18.86
CA THR A 279 15.23 -0.86 -19.09
C THR A 279 14.52 -0.32 -20.32
N ARG A 280 13.94 -1.21 -21.14
CA ARG A 280 13.25 -0.83 -22.38
C ARG A 280 11.89 -1.50 -22.47
N THR A 281 10.86 -0.68 -22.62
CA THR A 281 9.47 -1.16 -22.81
C THR A 281 8.93 -0.66 -24.13
N VAL A 282 8.43 -1.57 -24.97
CA VAL A 282 7.92 -1.26 -26.31
C VAL A 282 6.40 -1.23 -26.31
N TYR A 283 5.82 -0.24 -26.99
CA TYR A 283 4.38 -0.07 -27.15
C TYR A 283 3.99 0.02 -28.63
N ASP A 284 2.87 -0.60 -28.98
CA ASP A 284 2.21 -0.41 -30.29
C ASP A 284 1.33 0.84 -30.21
N ALA A 285 1.57 1.82 -31.09
CA ALA A 285 0.83 3.08 -31.09
C ALA A 285 -0.67 2.86 -31.34
N ARG A 286 -1.04 1.85 -32.13
CA ARG A 286 -2.45 1.54 -32.42
C ARG A 286 -3.20 1.09 -31.18
N ALA A 287 -2.53 0.37 -30.27
CA ALA A 287 -3.15 -0.04 -29.01
C ALA A 287 -3.48 1.18 -28.15
N ILE A 288 -2.60 2.19 -28.16
CA ILE A 288 -2.78 3.46 -27.44
C ILE A 288 -3.89 4.30 -28.08
N GLU A 289 -3.97 4.36 -29.40
CA GLU A 289 -5.06 5.05 -30.11
C GLU A 289 -6.43 4.41 -29.84
N GLU A 290 -6.50 3.08 -29.81
CA GLU A 290 -7.74 2.34 -29.54
C GLU A 290 -8.27 2.57 -28.12
N THR A 291 -7.38 2.71 -27.13
CA THR A 291 -7.75 3.02 -25.74
C THR A 291 -7.85 4.51 -25.46
N GLY A 292 -7.26 5.36 -26.31
CA GLY A 292 -7.08 6.80 -26.13
C GLY A 292 -5.82 7.15 -25.34
N GLU A 293 -5.48 6.35 -24.33
CA GLU A 293 -4.26 6.48 -23.54
C GLU A 293 -3.79 5.14 -22.98
N GLN A 294 -2.50 5.08 -22.63
CA GLN A 294 -1.85 3.97 -21.96
C GLN A 294 -0.94 4.52 -20.85
N TYR A 295 -0.75 3.75 -19.80
CA TYR A 295 0.05 4.14 -18.65
C TYR A 295 1.35 3.34 -18.60
N HIS A 296 2.45 4.03 -18.32
CA HIS A 296 3.73 3.41 -17.99
C HIS A 296 4.11 3.80 -16.56
N THR A 297 4.25 2.79 -15.70
CA THR A 297 4.63 2.98 -14.30
C THR A 297 6.14 3.10 -14.19
N LEU A 298 6.60 4.12 -13.47
CA LEU A 298 7.99 4.39 -13.16
C LEU A 298 8.20 4.29 -11.65
N VAL A 299 9.36 3.79 -11.22
CA VAL A 299 9.77 3.82 -9.82
C VAL A 299 10.74 4.98 -9.62
N VAL A 300 10.38 5.93 -8.75
CA VAL A 300 11.24 7.05 -8.36
C VAL A 300 11.62 6.88 -6.90
N LEU A 301 12.90 7.03 -6.58
CA LEU A 301 13.38 6.99 -5.21
C LEU A 301 13.46 8.40 -4.63
N ASP A 302 13.02 8.57 -3.39
CA ASP A 302 13.25 9.79 -2.62
C ASP A 302 14.72 9.90 -2.14
N ASP A 303 15.00 10.93 -1.33
CA ASP A 303 16.34 11.19 -0.79
C ASP A 303 16.83 10.08 0.17
N GLN A 304 15.93 9.37 0.84
CA GLN A 304 16.24 8.28 1.77
C GLN A 304 16.22 6.90 1.09
N GLY A 305 15.90 6.85 -0.21
CA GLY A 305 15.85 5.62 -0.98
C GLY A 305 14.52 4.87 -0.88
N MET A 306 13.44 5.48 -0.38
CA MET A 306 12.10 4.91 -0.47
C MET A 306 11.54 5.12 -1.87
N GLY A 307 11.03 4.06 -2.50
CA GLY A 307 10.46 4.14 -3.85
C GLY A 307 8.98 4.49 -3.84
N SER A 308 8.57 5.38 -4.75
CA SER A 308 7.18 5.72 -5.08
C SER A 308 6.89 5.45 -6.57
N GLY A 309 5.63 5.13 -6.87
CA GLY A 309 5.16 4.94 -8.24
C GLY A 309 4.78 6.27 -8.88
N HIS A 310 5.31 6.54 -10.07
CA HIS A 310 4.92 7.66 -10.93
C HIS A 310 4.30 7.14 -12.21
N THR A 311 3.30 7.84 -12.75
CA THR A 311 2.64 7.44 -14.00
C THR A 311 3.07 8.35 -15.13
N LEU A 312 3.65 7.78 -16.18
CA LEU A 312 3.82 8.43 -17.47
C LEU A 312 2.62 8.08 -18.37
N TYR A 313 1.90 9.09 -18.82
CA TYR A 313 0.76 8.93 -19.71
C TYR A 313 1.23 8.97 -21.17
N LEU A 314 0.95 7.92 -21.92
CA LEU A 314 1.17 7.83 -23.36
C LEU A 314 -0.19 8.02 -24.04
N LYS A 315 -0.39 9.11 -24.77
CA LYS A 315 -1.68 9.52 -25.34
C LYS A 315 -1.65 9.50 -26.86
N GLY A 316 -2.71 8.98 -27.48
CA GLY A 316 -2.83 9.03 -28.94
C GLY A 316 -2.86 10.47 -29.47
N ALA A 317 -2.54 10.65 -30.75
CA ALA A 317 -2.47 11.98 -31.39
C ALA A 317 -3.78 12.78 -31.30
N ASP A 318 -4.93 12.10 -31.22
CA ASP A 318 -6.27 12.69 -31.10
C ASP A 318 -6.69 12.99 -29.64
N GLY A 319 -5.82 12.71 -28.66
CA GLY A 319 -6.10 12.85 -27.21
C GLY A 319 -5.84 14.23 -26.61
N ALA A 320 -5.71 15.28 -27.43
CA ALA A 320 -5.44 16.67 -27.04
C ALA A 320 -6.72 17.52 -26.89
#